data_AF-P43942-F1
#
_entry.id   AF-P43942-F1
#
_cell.length_a   1.000
_cell.length_b   1.000
_cell.length_c   1.000
_cell.angle_alpha   90.00
_cell.angle_beta   90.00
_cell.angle_gamma   90.00
#
_symmetry.space_group_name_H-M   'P 1'
#
loop_
_entity.id
_entity.type
_entity.pdbx_description
1 polymer ?
#
loop_
_entity_poly.entity_id
_entity_poly.type
_entity_poly.pdbx_seq_one_letter_code
_entity_poly.pdbx_strand_id
1 'polypeptide(L)'
;MKLTPEMLTGKSREHLVNLPTTHSSNHFLQTQAVQAFQALQQSAAKNGFNLQPASSFRDFERQQLIWNSKFKGERKVHDDAGKALDLNQLDDWQKCQAILRWSALLRLVVIIGERKWIFLILIFCHEVNLYNWSLGNMKKAATSLN
;
A
#
# COMPACT_ATOMS: atom_id res chain seq x y z
N MET A 1 -10.40 19.66 -6.92
CA MET A 1 -9.05 20.22 -6.68
C MET A 1 -8.06 19.44 -7.53
N LYS A 2 -7.15 20.12 -8.24
CA LYS A 2 -6.07 19.47 -8.98
C LYS A 2 -4.89 19.28 -8.01
N LEU A 3 -4.34 18.07 -7.93
CA LEU A 3 -3.19 17.79 -7.06
C LEU A 3 -1.91 18.37 -7.67
N THR A 4 -1.05 18.93 -6.83
CA THR A 4 0.28 19.41 -7.26
C THR A 4 1.27 18.24 -7.39
N PRO A 5 2.38 18.41 -8.11
CA PRO A 5 3.45 17.40 -8.15
C PRO A 5 3.96 17.00 -6.76
N GLU A 6 4.05 17.92 -5.81
CA GLU A 6 4.49 17.67 -4.43
C GLU A 6 3.50 16.75 -3.70
N MET A 7 2.19 17.03 -3.87
CA MET A 7 1.12 16.19 -3.33
C MET A 7 1.16 14.78 -3.94
N LEU A 8 1.35 14.69 -5.26
CA LEU A 8 1.43 13.42 -5.97
C LEU A 8 2.69 12.62 -5.60
N THR A 9 3.79 13.28 -5.27
CA THR A 9 5.06 12.62 -4.92
C THR A 9 5.20 12.34 -3.43
N GLY A 10 4.18 12.65 -2.62
CA GLY A 10 4.22 12.47 -1.19
C GLY A 10 5.12 13.47 -0.46
N LYS A 11 5.53 14.55 -1.13
CA LYS A 11 6.28 15.67 -0.54
C LYS A 11 5.37 16.72 0.11
N SER A 12 4.07 16.67 -0.18
CA SER A 12 3.06 17.47 0.50
C SER A 12 1.85 16.61 0.87
N ARG A 13 1.28 16.92 2.04
CA ARG A 13 0.05 16.31 2.56
C ARG A 13 -1.13 17.29 2.64
N GLU A 14 -1.00 18.49 2.05
CA GLU A 14 -2.01 19.55 2.13
C GLU A 14 -3.39 19.13 1.60
N HIS A 15 -3.43 18.15 0.71
CA HIS A 15 -4.67 17.58 0.17
C HIS A 15 -5.33 16.55 1.10
N LEU A 16 -4.72 16.26 2.24
CA LEU A 16 -5.19 15.27 3.21
C LEU A 16 -5.74 15.95 4.44
N VAL A 17 -6.72 15.28 5.04
CA VAL A 17 -7.29 15.64 6.34
C VAL A 17 -6.92 14.57 7.35
N ASN A 18 -6.85 14.98 8.62
CA ASN A 18 -6.64 14.05 9.71
C ASN A 18 -7.84 13.09 9.82
N LEU A 19 -7.57 11.80 9.97
CA LEU A 19 -8.58 10.83 10.38
C LEU A 19 -8.63 10.84 11.91
N PRO A 20 -9.72 11.32 12.53
CA PRO A 20 -9.84 11.32 13.97
C PRO A 20 -9.95 9.87 14.46
N THR A 21 -8.93 9.42 15.20
CA THR A 21 -8.93 8.13 15.88
C THR A 21 -8.56 8.30 17.35
N THR A 22 -9.02 7.39 18.19
CA THR A 22 -8.72 7.38 19.63
C THR A 22 -7.29 7.02 19.95
N HIS A 23 -6.62 6.25 19.09
CA HIS A 23 -5.31 5.67 19.37
C HIS A 23 -4.14 6.37 18.65
N SER A 24 -4.42 7.18 17.61
CA SER A 24 -3.36 7.85 16.84
C SER A 24 -3.88 9.09 16.13
N SER A 25 -3.23 10.22 16.34
CA SER A 25 -3.44 11.45 15.58
C SER A 25 -2.63 11.49 14.28
N ASN A 26 -1.89 10.43 13.93
CA ASN A 26 -0.95 10.42 12.81
C ASN A 26 -1.54 9.87 11.50
N HIS A 27 -2.85 9.64 11.44
CA HIS A 27 -3.51 9.15 10.23
C HIS A 27 -4.07 10.28 9.40
N PHE A 28 -3.69 10.30 8.13
CA PHE A 28 -4.13 11.30 7.16
C PHE A 28 -4.67 10.59 5.92
N LEU A 29 -5.83 11.03 5.47
CA LEU A 29 -6.56 10.47 4.33
C LEU A 29 -7.16 11.60 3.49
N GLN A 30 -7.54 11.27 2.26
CA GLN A 30 -8.38 12.15 1.44
C GLN A 30 -9.73 12.36 2.14
N THR A 31 -10.34 13.53 1.99
CA THR A 31 -11.61 13.87 2.66
C THR A 31 -12.70 12.82 2.44
N GLN A 32 -12.89 12.37 1.20
CA GLN A 32 -13.87 11.33 0.87
C GLN A 32 -13.53 9.97 1.50
N ALA A 33 -12.23 9.65 1.64
CA ALA A 33 -11.80 8.42 2.28
C ALA A 33 -11.99 8.45 3.80
N VAL A 34 -11.87 9.62 4.46
CA VAL A 34 -12.24 9.76 5.88
C VAL A 34 -13.71 9.43 6.08
N GLN A 35 -14.60 9.99 5.26
CA GLN A 35 -16.05 9.75 5.35
C GLN A 35 -16.37 8.26 5.16
N ALA A 36 -15.81 7.64 4.13
CA ALA A 36 -16.00 6.21 3.86
C ALA A 36 -15.46 5.33 4.99
N PHE A 37 -14.27 5.64 5.52
CA PHE A 37 -13.64 4.87 6.59
C PHE A 37 -14.43 4.98 7.89
N GLN A 38 -14.92 6.18 8.25
CA GLN A 38 -15.75 6.35 9.46
C GLN A 38 -17.10 5.64 9.33
N ALA A 39 -17.72 5.63 8.16
CA ALA A 39 -18.93 4.84 7.92
C ALA A 39 -18.66 3.34 8.10
N LEU A 40 -17.50 2.86 7.61
CA LEU A 40 -17.07 1.47 7.83
C LEU A 40 -16.81 1.18 9.32
N GLN A 41 -16.17 2.09 10.06
CA GLN A 41 -15.97 1.96 11.50
C GLN A 41 -17.30 1.89 12.26
N GLN A 42 -18.29 2.71 11.89
CA GLN A 42 -19.63 2.67 12.50
C GLN A 42 -20.32 1.34 12.21
N SER A 43 -20.20 0.81 10.99
CA SER A 43 -20.75 -0.50 10.64
C SER A 43 -20.06 -1.62 11.41
N ALA A 44 -18.72 -1.59 11.50
CA ALA A 44 -17.94 -2.53 12.28
C ALA A 44 -18.35 -2.53 13.77
N ALA A 45 -18.49 -1.34 14.37
CA ALA A 45 -18.91 -1.18 15.76
C ALA A 45 -20.32 -1.75 16.01
N LYS A 46 -21.27 -1.54 15.09
CA LYS A 46 -22.62 -2.14 15.17
C LYS A 46 -22.59 -3.67 15.16
N ASN A 47 -21.53 -4.26 14.60
CA ASN A 47 -21.31 -5.72 14.55
C ASN A 47 -20.31 -6.19 15.62
N GLY A 48 -19.98 -5.36 16.61
CA GLY A 48 -19.10 -5.74 17.73
C GLY A 48 -17.59 -5.68 17.42
N PHE A 49 -17.18 -5.10 16.30
CA PHE A 49 -15.78 -4.95 15.93
C PHE A 49 -15.24 -3.55 16.22
N ASN A 50 -14.03 -3.47 16.76
CA ASN A 50 -13.27 -2.23 16.89
C ASN A 50 -12.31 -2.06 15.71
N LEU A 51 -12.80 -1.49 14.60
CA LEU A 51 -11.98 -1.25 13.41
C LEU A 51 -11.10 0.00 13.58
N GLN A 52 -9.78 -0.17 13.48
CA GLN A 52 -8.80 0.92 13.59
C GLN A 52 -7.81 0.91 12.41
N PRO A 53 -7.30 2.08 11.98
CA PRO A 53 -6.30 2.11 10.92
C PRO A 53 -4.95 1.61 11.45
N ALA A 54 -4.35 0.64 10.75
CA ALA A 54 -2.97 0.22 11.01
C ALA A 54 -1.95 1.12 10.29
N SER A 55 -2.30 1.61 9.10
CA SER A 55 -1.51 2.62 8.37
C SER A 55 -2.38 3.38 7.38
N SER A 56 -1.92 4.57 6.97
CA SER A 56 -2.65 5.49 6.06
C SER A 56 -1.68 6.07 5.02
N PHE A 57 -1.82 7.35 4.67
CA PHE A 57 -0.80 8.05 3.89
C PHE A 57 0.59 7.97 4.52
N ARG A 58 1.61 7.79 3.68
CA ARG A 58 3.03 7.86 4.04
C ARG A 58 3.66 8.87 3.09
N ASP A 59 4.27 9.90 3.65
CA ASP A 59 5.07 10.82 2.88
C ASP A 59 6.31 10.12 2.29
N PHE A 60 6.98 10.84 1.40
CA PHE A 60 8.16 10.35 0.71
C PHE A 60 9.24 9.86 1.69
N GLU A 61 9.57 10.68 2.70
CA GLU A 61 10.62 10.38 3.67
C GLU A 61 10.29 9.13 4.49
N ARG A 62 9.03 8.99 4.92
CA ARG A 62 8.58 7.81 5.66
C ARG A 62 8.66 6.55 4.81
N GLN A 63 8.20 6.61 3.57
CA GLN A 63 8.32 5.47 2.66
C GLN A 63 9.80 5.14 2.39
N GLN A 64 10.67 6.16 2.36
CA GLN A 64 12.08 6.00 2.06
C GLN A 64 12.79 5.27 3.18
N LEU A 65 12.52 5.70 4.41
CA LEU A 65 13.02 5.06 5.60
C LEU A 65 12.61 3.58 5.67
N ILE A 66 11.34 3.26 5.39
CA ILE A 66 10.87 1.87 5.38
C ILE A 66 11.61 1.04 4.33
N TRP A 67 11.75 1.57 3.11
CA TRP A 67 12.46 0.91 2.03
C TRP A 67 13.91 0.62 2.39
N ASN A 68 14.63 1.64 2.86
CA ASN A 68 16.03 1.53 3.26
C ASN A 68 16.22 0.56 4.42
N SER A 69 15.33 0.60 5.42
CA SER A 69 15.39 -0.33 6.56
C SER A 69 15.19 -1.78 6.10
N LYS A 70 14.29 -2.01 5.13
CA LYS A 70 14.10 -3.34 4.55
C LYS A 70 15.32 -3.77 3.74
N PHE A 71 15.85 -2.90 2.90
CA PHE A 71 17.02 -3.20 2.07
C PHE A 71 18.26 -3.55 2.89
N LYS A 72 18.45 -2.88 4.04
CA LYS A 72 19.52 -3.15 5.00
C LYS A 72 19.28 -4.38 5.90
N GLY A 73 18.12 -5.03 5.81
CA GLY A 73 17.75 -6.15 6.68
C GLY A 73 17.34 -5.76 8.10
N GLU A 74 17.24 -4.47 8.43
CA GLU A 74 16.74 -3.96 9.72
C GLU A 74 15.24 -4.25 9.90
N ARG A 75 14.52 -4.41 8.79
CA ARG A 75 13.12 -4.84 8.76
C ARG A 75 12.96 -6.12 7.98
N LYS A 76 12.13 -7.02 8.51
CA LYS A 76 11.80 -8.29 7.87
C LYS A 76 11.17 -8.08 6.48
N VAL A 77 11.61 -8.89 5.53
CA VAL A 77 11.02 -9.06 4.20
C VAL A 77 10.57 -10.51 4.13
N HIS A 78 9.38 -10.76 3.59
CA HIS A 78 8.80 -12.10 3.55
C HIS A 78 8.74 -12.63 2.13
N ASP A 79 8.80 -13.96 2.00
CA ASP A 79 8.51 -14.66 0.75
C ASP A 79 6.99 -14.75 0.50
N ASP A 80 6.59 -15.54 -0.52
CA ASP A 80 5.19 -15.76 -0.89
C ASP A 80 4.41 -16.56 0.17
N ALA A 81 5.09 -17.28 1.05
CA ALA A 81 4.51 -18.02 2.16
C ALA A 81 4.46 -17.20 3.47
N GLY A 82 4.85 -15.93 3.42
CA GLY A 82 4.91 -15.08 4.61
C GLY A 82 6.08 -15.40 5.54
N LYS A 83 7.04 -16.23 5.11
CA LYS A 83 8.23 -16.55 5.90
C LYS A 83 9.31 -15.49 5.70
N ALA A 84 9.99 -15.10 6.77
CA ALA A 84 11.06 -14.11 6.71
C ALA A 84 12.24 -14.62 5.87
N LEU A 85 12.67 -13.82 4.90
CA LEU A 85 13.84 -14.05 4.07
C LEU A 85 15.11 -13.58 4.80
N ASP A 86 16.19 -14.34 4.65
CA ASP A 86 17.53 -13.87 4.99
C ASP A 86 18.10 -13.07 3.81
N LEU A 87 18.11 -11.74 3.95
CA LEU A 87 18.56 -10.84 2.88
C LEU A 87 20.07 -10.90 2.64
N ASN A 88 20.87 -11.47 3.54
CA ASN A 88 22.31 -11.62 3.33
C ASN A 88 22.64 -12.65 2.25
N GLN A 89 21.69 -13.54 1.93
CA GLN A 89 21.81 -14.56 0.89
C GLN A 89 21.35 -14.07 -0.48
N LEU A 90 20.86 -12.83 -0.57
CA LEU A 90 20.31 -12.25 -1.78
C LEU A 90 21.25 -11.18 -2.33
N ASP A 91 21.36 -11.13 -3.65
CA ASP A 91 21.94 -9.97 -4.32
C ASP A 91 21.01 -8.75 -4.22
N ASP A 92 21.52 -7.58 -4.60
CA ASP A 92 20.78 -6.33 -4.46
C ASP A 92 19.52 -6.27 -5.34
N TRP A 93 19.51 -6.94 -6.49
CA TRP A 93 18.33 -7.03 -7.34
C TRP A 93 17.26 -7.94 -6.73
N GLN A 94 17.66 -9.10 -6.23
CA GLN A 94 16.80 -10.03 -5.50
C GLN A 94 16.21 -9.39 -4.24
N LYS A 95 17.00 -8.60 -3.49
CA LYS A 95 16.47 -7.77 -2.39
C LYS A 95 15.39 -6.82 -2.88
N CYS A 96 15.65 -6.07 -3.95
CA CYS A 96 14.66 -5.15 -4.52
C CYS A 96 13.36 -5.88 -4.91
N GLN A 97 13.46 -7.02 -5.61
CA GLN A 97 12.30 -7.84 -5.98
C GLN A 97 11.53 -8.33 -4.75
N ALA A 98 12.24 -8.85 -3.73
CA ALA A 98 11.64 -9.33 -2.50
C ALA A 98 10.93 -8.21 -1.72
N ILE A 99 11.49 -7.00 -1.69
CA ILE A 99 10.86 -5.84 -1.04
C ILE A 99 9.64 -5.37 -1.83
N LEU A 100 9.77 -5.27 -3.17
CA LEU A 100 8.69 -4.87 -4.08
C LEU A 100 7.46 -5.79 -3.98
N ARG A 101 7.67 -7.07 -3.66
CA ARG A 101 6.59 -8.04 -3.47
C ARG A 101 5.53 -7.59 -2.47
N TRP A 102 5.94 -6.94 -1.37
CA TRP A 102 5.06 -6.56 -0.26
C TRP A 102 5.08 -5.05 0.05
N SER A 103 5.79 -4.25 -0.73
CA SER A 103 5.94 -2.82 -0.47
C SER A 103 6.03 -2.05 -1.76
N ALA A 104 5.23 -0.99 -1.85
CA ALA A 104 5.33 -0.05 -2.94
C ALA A 104 6.74 0.57 -2.95
N LEU A 105 7.31 0.69 -4.15
CA LEU A 105 8.51 1.47 -4.35
C LEU A 105 8.23 2.92 -3.91
N LEU A 106 9.25 3.55 -3.33
CA LEU A 106 9.36 5.01 -3.36
C LEU A 106 9.05 5.48 -4.76
N ARG A 107 8.13 6.41 -4.98
CA ARG A 107 7.75 6.87 -6.34
C ARG A 107 8.98 7.35 -7.13
N LEU A 108 9.60 6.41 -7.83
CA LEU A 108 10.15 6.52 -9.16
C LEU A 108 9.34 5.49 -9.94
N VAL A 109 8.60 5.96 -10.95
CA VAL A 109 8.28 5.10 -12.08
C VAL A 109 9.65 4.74 -12.66
N VAL A 110 10.19 3.63 -12.19
CA VAL A 110 11.31 2.99 -12.84
C VAL A 110 10.72 2.45 -14.15
N ILE A 111 10.85 3.25 -15.21
CA ILE A 111 10.84 2.74 -16.58
C ILE A 111 12.08 1.86 -16.68
N ILE A 112 12.01 0.64 -16.12
CA ILE A 112 12.86 -0.45 -16.58
C ILE A 112 12.10 -1.07 -17.73
N GLY A 113 12.80 -1.11 -18.87
CA GLY A 113 12.30 -1.58 -20.14
C GLY A 113 11.63 -2.94 -20.04
N GLU A 114 10.64 -3.11 -20.92
CA GLU A 114 10.05 -4.36 -21.38
C GLU A 114 9.81 -5.46 -20.32
N ARG A 115 8.51 -5.63 -20.04
CA ARG A 115 7.81 -6.81 -19.50
C ARG A 115 7.37 -6.74 -18.03
N LYS A 116 6.10 -6.32 -17.93
CA LYS A 116 5.01 -6.90 -17.15
C LYS A 116 5.08 -6.80 -15.60
N TRP A 117 3.99 -6.24 -15.08
CA TRP A 117 3.46 -6.31 -13.71
C TRP A 117 4.03 -5.34 -12.67
N ILE A 118 3.42 -4.16 -12.56
CA ILE A 118 3.31 -3.47 -11.27
C ILE A 118 1.82 -3.29 -10.99
N PHE A 119 1.30 -4.18 -10.16
CA PHE A 119 -0.05 -4.14 -9.63
C PHE A 119 -0.11 -3.11 -8.49
N LEU A 120 -0.99 -2.15 -8.71
CA LEU A 120 -1.74 -1.34 -7.76
C LEU A 120 -1.77 -1.92 -6.31
N ILE A 121 -1.06 -1.30 -5.37
CA ILE A 121 -1.30 -1.52 -3.93
C ILE A 121 -2.51 -0.66 -3.55
N LEU A 122 -3.69 -1.26 -3.74
CA LEU A 122 -4.91 -0.90 -3.04
C LEU A 122 -4.88 -1.52 -1.64
N ILE A 123 -5.48 -0.77 -0.72
CA ILE A 123 -5.81 -1.06 0.68
C ILE A 123 -6.10 -2.56 0.89
N PHE A 124 -5.25 -3.25 1.66
CA PHE A 124 -5.57 -4.55 2.23
C PHE A 124 -6.30 -4.32 3.56
N CYS A 125 -7.62 -4.24 3.48
CA CYS A 125 -8.51 -4.65 4.55
C CYS A 125 -9.27 -5.85 4.00
N HIS A 126 -8.76 -7.05 4.26
CA HIS A 126 -9.48 -8.28 3.93
C HIS A 126 -9.20 -9.32 5.02
N GLU A 127 -9.98 -9.23 6.09
CA GLU A 127 -10.56 -10.44 6.68
C GLU A 127 -12.03 -10.47 6.25
N VAL A 128 -12.60 -11.68 6.24
CA VAL A 128 -13.99 -12.02 5.92
C VAL A 128 -14.28 -12.29 4.43
N ASN A 129 -13.87 -13.50 4.03
CA ASN A 129 -14.71 -14.56 3.48
C ASN A 129 -15.86 -14.17 2.51
N LEU A 130 -15.93 -14.92 1.40
CA LEU A 130 -16.99 -14.96 0.38
C LEU A 130 -16.91 -13.89 -0.72
N TYR A 131 -16.21 -14.19 -1.81
CA TYR A 131 -16.81 -14.31 -3.16
C TYR A 131 -15.69 -14.58 -4.20
N ASN A 132 -15.56 -15.87 -4.51
CA ASN A 132 -15.10 -16.47 -5.75
C ASN A 132 -14.76 -15.49 -6.91
N TRP A 133 -13.53 -14.96 -6.94
CA TRP A 133 -12.95 -14.39 -8.16
C TRP A 133 -11.92 -15.38 -8.70
N SER A 134 -12.40 -16.25 -9.61
CA SER A 134 -11.52 -17.08 -10.42
C SER A 134 -10.60 -16.18 -11.27
N LEU A 135 -9.33 -16.59 -11.41
CA LEU A 135 -8.32 -15.95 -12.26
C LEU A 135 -8.71 -15.82 -13.76
N GLY A 136 -9.91 -16.24 -14.17
CA GLY A 136 -10.39 -16.22 -15.55
C GLY A 136 -10.78 -14.85 -16.11
N ASN A 137 -11.05 -13.84 -15.28
CA ASN A 137 -11.62 -12.56 -15.75
C ASN A 137 -10.61 -11.42 -15.96
N MET A 138 -9.32 -11.60 -15.64
CA MET A 138 -8.29 -10.60 -15.94
C MET A 138 -7.84 -10.59 -17.42
N LYS A 139 -8.23 -11.59 -18.22
CA LYS A 139 -7.88 -11.66 -19.66
C LYS A 139 -8.77 -10.79 -20.56
N LYS A 140 -9.93 -10.31 -20.10
CA LYS A 140 -10.85 -9.50 -20.94
C LYS A 140 -10.62 -7.99 -20.89
N ALA A 141 -9.83 -7.48 -19.94
CA ALA A 141 -9.51 -6.04 -19.84
C ALA A 141 -8.26 -5.61 -20.64
N ALA A 142 -7.55 -6.55 -21.28
CA ALA A 142 -6.32 -6.28 -22.03
C ALA A 142 -6.52 -6.19 -23.57
N THR A 143 -7.77 -6.23 -24.05
CA THR A 143 -8.08 -6.34 -25.50
C THR A 143 -8.90 -5.17 -26.06
N SER A 144 -8.94 -4.01 -25.38
CA SER A 144 -9.69 -2.83 -25.86
C SER A 144 -8.88 -1.53 -25.93
N LEU A 145 -7.55 -1.63 -26.04
CA LEU A 145 -6.65 -0.48 -26.29
C LEU A 145 -5.62 -0.82 -27.37
N ASN A 146 -6.11 -1.34 -28.50
CA ASN A 146 -5.45 -1.29 -29.81
C ASN A 146 -6.23 -0.32 -30.70
#